data_AF-A0A8X9A4S1-F1
#
_entry.id   AF-A0A8X9A4S1-F1
#
_cell.length_a   1.000
_cell.length_b   1.000
_cell.length_c   1.000
_cell.angle_alpha   90.00
_cell.angle_beta   90.00
_cell.angle_gamma   90.00
#
_symmetry.space_group_name_H-M   'P 1'
#
loop_
_entity.id
_entity.type
_entity.pdbx_description
1 polymer ?
#
loop_
_entity_poly.entity_id
_entity_poly.type
_entity_poly.pdbx_seq_one_letter_code
_entity_poly.pdbx_strand_id
1 'polypeptide(L)'
;MFKKRLFQKTVNRQERHGKSSLSPDELNFRINVHYGIPSTASMLAFDPIQRLLAVGTLDGRIKVIGGDNIEGLKISPKLLPLKYLEVSFTTLDDPNSFCYKAY
;
A
#
# COMPACT_ATOMS: atom_id res chain seq x y z
N MET A 1 7.89 -8.36 20.86
CA MET A 1 6.73 -8.19 21.78
C MET A 1 6.29 -6.74 21.76
N PHE A 2 5.15 -6.42 21.15
CA PHE A 2 4.59 -5.07 21.13
C PHE A 2 3.49 -4.96 22.20
N LYS A 3 3.72 -4.13 23.22
CA LYS A 3 2.75 -3.91 24.32
C LYS A 3 1.64 -2.99 23.81
N LYS A 4 0.43 -3.53 23.64
CA LYS A 4 -0.81 -2.77 23.47
C LYS A 4 -1.07 -1.98 24.76
N ARG A 5 -0.89 -0.66 24.75
CA ARG A 5 -1.33 0.20 25.85
C ARG A 5 -2.82 0.46 25.67
N LEU A 6 -3.65 -0.11 26.54
CA LEU A 6 -5.06 0.25 26.66
C LEU A 6 -5.15 1.63 27.33
N PHE A 7 -5.78 2.59 26.66
CA PHE A 7 -6.04 3.91 27.22
C PHE A 7 -7.16 3.80 28.26
N GLN A 8 -6.81 4.02 29.53
CA GLN A 8 -7.75 4.12 30.63
C GLN A 8 -8.38 5.52 30.60
N LYS A 9 -9.68 5.57 30.31
CA LYS A 9 -10.49 6.79 30.29
C LYS A 9 -10.86 7.18 31.72
N THR A 10 -10.28 8.25 32.25
CA THR A 10 -10.65 8.85 33.54
C THR A 10 -11.71 9.94 33.32
N VAL A 11 -12.81 9.88 34.09
CA VAL A 11 -13.96 10.80 34.01
C VAL A 11 -14.01 11.69 35.27
N ASN A 12 -13.80 13.00 35.11
CA ASN A 12 -14.30 14.16 35.92
C ASN A 12 -13.45 15.40 35.57
N ARG A 13 -13.91 16.66 35.46
CA ARG A 13 -15.19 17.35 35.24
C ARG A 13 -14.81 18.85 35.06
N GLN A 14 -15.37 19.52 34.04
CA GLN A 14 -15.56 21.00 33.87
C GLN A 14 -14.28 21.88 33.75
N GLU A 15 -14.10 22.87 32.86
CA GLU A 15 -14.99 23.81 32.15
C GLU A 15 -14.38 24.32 30.81
N ARG A 16 -15.26 24.73 29.88
CA ARG A 16 -15.09 25.83 28.90
C ARG A 16 -13.82 25.86 28.03
N HIS A 17 -13.80 25.06 26.97
CA HIS A 17 -13.25 25.50 25.69
C HIS A 17 -13.98 24.76 24.56
N GLY A 18 -14.24 25.45 23.45
CA GLY A 18 -15.10 24.97 22.37
C GLY A 18 -14.76 23.54 21.97
N LYS A 19 -15.79 22.69 21.84
CA LYS A 19 -15.66 21.36 21.26
C LYS A 19 -15.24 21.52 19.79
N SER A 20 -13.94 21.69 19.53
CA SER A 20 -13.33 21.28 18.26
C SER A 20 -13.12 19.76 18.28
N SER A 21 -14.16 19.03 18.66
CA SER A 21 -14.17 17.57 18.59
C SER A 21 -14.51 17.26 17.15
N LEU A 22 -13.48 17.08 16.32
CA LEU A 22 -13.66 16.57 14.98
C LEU A 22 -14.49 15.30 15.07
N SER A 23 -15.58 15.24 14.33
CA SER A 23 -16.37 14.01 14.26
C SER A 23 -15.48 12.91 13.66
N PRO A 24 -15.64 11.64 14.07
CA PRO A 24 -14.90 10.54 13.44
C PRO A 24 -15.04 10.52 11.91
N ASP A 25 -16.15 11.07 11.40
CA ASP A 25 -16.45 11.20 9.97
C ASP A 25 -15.61 12.30 9.28
N GLU A 26 -15.11 13.30 10.01
CA GLU A 26 -14.18 14.33 9.52
C GLU A 26 -12.72 13.83 9.45
N LEU A 27 -12.40 12.72 10.12
CA LEU A 27 -11.07 12.13 10.15
C LEU A 27 -10.97 10.91 9.22
N ASN A 28 -10.89 11.16 7.92
CA ASN A 28 -10.64 10.12 6.92
C ASN A 28 -9.12 9.89 6.75
N PHE A 29 -8.52 9.10 7.65
CA PHE A 29 -7.12 8.70 7.50
C PHE A 29 -6.99 7.69 6.36
N ARG A 30 -6.26 8.09 5.31
CA ARG A 30 -5.88 7.22 4.20
C ARG A 30 -4.37 7.11 4.11
N ILE A 31 -3.89 5.89 3.89
CA ILE A 31 -2.49 5.68 3.54
C ILE A 31 -2.42 5.86 2.02
N ASN A 32 -1.94 7.02 1.58
CA ASN A 32 -1.91 7.36 0.16
C ASN A 32 -0.68 6.78 -0.55
N VAL A 33 0.41 6.57 0.19
CA VAL A 33 1.73 6.21 -0.36
C VAL A 33 2.46 5.32 0.64
N HIS A 34 3.19 4.32 0.15
CA HIS A 34 4.11 3.51 0.95
C HIS A 34 5.54 3.74 0.47
N TYR A 35 6.37 4.44 1.25
CA TYR A 35 7.75 4.73 0.87
C TYR A 35 8.66 3.50 0.94
N GLY A 36 9.65 3.47 0.04
CA GLY A 36 10.69 2.45 0.01
C GLY A 36 10.26 1.12 -0.58
N ILE A 37 11.13 0.12 -0.39
CA ILE A 37 10.91 -1.27 -0.81
C ILE A 37 10.31 -2.04 0.37
N PRO A 38 9.25 -2.84 0.17
CA PRO A 38 8.70 -3.68 1.23
C PRO A 38 9.78 -4.55 1.88
N SER A 39 9.81 -4.63 3.21
CA SER A 39 10.80 -5.43 3.93
C SER A 39 10.69 -6.93 3.66
N THR A 40 9.54 -7.39 3.17
CA THR A 40 9.25 -8.77 2.77
C THR A 40 9.38 -8.98 1.27
N ALA A 41 10.01 -8.05 0.54
CA ALA A 41 10.27 -8.21 -0.89
C ALA A 41 11.07 -9.50 -1.13
N SER A 42 10.56 -10.33 -2.05
CA SER A 42 11.12 -11.63 -2.39
C SER A 42 11.35 -11.80 -3.89
N MET A 43 10.67 -11.01 -4.72
CA MET A 43 10.77 -11.10 -6.18
C MET A 43 10.78 -9.71 -6.81
N LEU A 44 11.51 -9.58 -7.92
CA LEU A 44 11.58 -8.36 -8.72
C LEU A 44 11.36 -8.71 -10.19
N ALA A 45 10.63 -7.86 -10.90
CA ALA A 45 10.51 -7.90 -12.35
C ALA A 45 10.60 -6.47 -12.89
N PHE A 46 11.38 -6.26 -13.95
CA PHE A 46 11.63 -4.94 -14.51
C PHE A 46 11.26 -4.92 -16.00
N ASP A 47 10.49 -3.91 -16.40
CA ASP A 47 10.24 -3.59 -17.80
C ASP A 47 11.07 -2.35 -18.20
N PRO A 48 12.07 -2.49 -19.08
CA PRO A 48 12.91 -1.38 -19.53
C PRO A 48 12.17 -0.40 -20.46
N ILE A 49 11.11 -0.83 -21.16
CA ILE A 49 10.37 0.01 -22.10
C ILE A 49 9.52 1.00 -21.31
N GLN A 50 8.70 0.48 -20.38
CA GLN A 50 7.86 1.31 -19.53
C GLN A 50 8.61 1.89 -18.33
N ARG A 51 9.85 1.45 -18.08
CA ARG A 51 10.69 1.82 -16.93
C ARG A 51 9.98 1.55 -15.60
N LEU A 52 9.35 0.39 -15.50
CA LEU A 52 8.59 -0.05 -14.33
C LEU A 52 9.30 -1.19 -13.60
N LEU A 53 9.39 -1.08 -12.28
CA LEU A 53 9.85 -2.10 -11.36
C LEU A 53 8.65 -2.66 -10.57
N ALA A 54 8.33 -3.92 -10.79
CA ALA A 54 7.40 -4.66 -9.94
C ALA A 54 8.16 -5.40 -8.83
N VAL A 55 7.67 -5.27 -7.60
CA VAL A 55 8.22 -5.88 -6.39
C VAL A 55 7.17 -6.79 -5.77
N GLY A 56 7.43 -8.09 -5.78
CA GLY A 56 6.61 -9.11 -5.15
C GLY A 56 7.06 -9.38 -3.71
N THR A 57 6.11 -9.60 -2.80
CA THR A 57 6.39 -9.88 -1.38
C THR A 57 6.02 -11.30 -0.96
N LEU A 58 6.59 -11.75 0.17
CA LEU A 58 6.28 -13.04 0.80
C LEU A 58 4.84 -13.16 1.30
N ASP A 59 4.09 -12.05 1.36
CA ASP A 59 2.69 -12.03 1.75
C ASP A 59 1.75 -11.68 0.59
N GLY A 60 2.22 -11.82 -0.65
CA GLY A 60 1.37 -11.75 -1.84
C GLY A 60 1.02 -10.34 -2.30
N ARG A 61 1.80 -9.33 -1.89
CA ARG A 61 1.65 -7.97 -2.40
C ARG A 61 2.56 -7.76 -3.62
N ILE A 62 2.09 -6.93 -4.54
CA ILE A 62 2.84 -6.47 -5.71
C ILE A 62 2.84 -4.96 -5.65
N LYS A 63 4.02 -4.38 -5.43
CA LYS A 63 4.25 -2.94 -5.54
C LYS A 63 4.91 -2.64 -6.89
N VAL A 64 4.30 -1.79 -7.71
CA VAL A 64 4.88 -1.28 -8.96
C VAL A 64 5.42 0.12 -8.69
N ILE A 65 6.63 0.40 -9.18
CA ILE A 65 7.34 1.67 -9.03
C ILE A 65 7.85 2.08 -10.41
N GLY A 66 7.55 3.30 -10.83
CA GLY A 66 8.03 3.90 -12.08
C GLY A 66 8.65 5.28 -11.87
N GLY A 67 8.93 5.97 -12.98
CA GLY A 67 9.24 7.40 -12.97
C GLY A 67 8.03 8.26 -12.60
N ASP A 68 8.22 9.57 -12.44
CA ASP A 68 7.15 10.56 -12.28
C ASP A 68 6.13 10.28 -11.16
N ASN A 69 6.61 9.68 -10.06
CA ASN A 69 5.79 9.25 -8.91
C ASN A 69 4.72 8.20 -9.26
N ILE A 70 4.90 7.45 -10.36
CA ILE A 70 4.05 6.32 -10.68
C ILE A 70 4.30 5.23 -9.64
N GLU A 71 3.26 4.92 -8.87
CA GLU A 71 3.25 3.78 -7.99
C GLU A 71 1.89 3.10 -7.97
N GLY A 72 1.90 1.79 -7.73
CA GLY A 72 0.68 1.01 -7.58
C GLY A 72 0.90 -0.15 -6.62
N LEU A 73 -0.13 -0.49 -5.84
CA LEU A 73 -0.11 -1.63 -4.94
C LEU A 73 -1.31 -2.52 -5.25
N LYS A 74 -1.07 -3.78 -5.61
CA LYS A 74 -2.08 -4.83 -5.49
C LYS A 74 -1.73 -5.80 -4.40
N ILE A 75 -2.79 -6.31 -3.78
CA ILE A 75 -2.72 -7.27 -2.70
C ILE A 75 -3.49 -8.50 -3.18
N SER A 76 -2.81 -9.65 -3.21
CA SER A 76 -3.46 -10.93 -3.43
C SER A 76 -4.50 -11.18 -2.34
N PRO A 77 -5.68 -11.74 -2.67
CA PRO A 77 -6.64 -12.19 -1.66
C PRO A 77 -6.07 -13.29 -0.75
N LYS A 78 -5.00 -13.97 -1.18
CA LYS A 78 -4.27 -14.96 -0.39
C LYS A 78 -2.94 -14.35 0.06
N LEU A 79 -2.72 -14.28 1.37
CA LEU A 79 -1.49 -13.77 1.99
C LEU A 79 -0.37 -14.81 1.95
N LEU A 80 0.05 -15.18 0.74
CA LEU A 80 1.07 -16.20 0.48
C LEU A 80 2.15 -15.63 -0.45
N PRO A 81 3.39 -16.16 -0.40
CA PRO A 81 4.44 -15.75 -1.31
C PRO A 81 4.03 -15.95 -2.76
N LEU A 82 4.33 -14.97 -3.60
CA LEU A 82 4.23 -15.12 -5.05
C LEU A 82 5.29 -16.11 -5.53
N LYS A 83 4.93 -16.98 -6.48
CA LYS A 83 5.88 -17.92 -7.07
C LYS A 83 6.46 -17.36 -8.37
N TYR A 84 5.64 -16.65 -9.13
CA TYR A 84 6.01 -16.05 -10.41
C TYR A 84 5.53 -14.60 -10.46
N LEU A 85 6.36 -13.73 -11.03
CA LEU A 85 6.04 -12.33 -11.27
C LEU A 85 6.54 -11.96 -12.67
N GLU A 86 5.62 -11.62 -13.57
CA GLU A 86 5.91 -11.20 -14.94
C GLU A 86 5.31 -9.82 -15.19
N VAL A 87 6.11 -8.94 -15.80
CA VAL A 87 5.66 -7.65 -16.34
C VAL A 87 5.67 -7.77 -17.86
N SER A 88 4.51 -7.61 -18.48
CA SER A 88 4.37 -7.73 -19.92
C SER A 88 4.04 -6.36 -20.51
N PHE A 89 4.72 -5.97 -21.58
CA PHE A 89 4.31 -4.81 -22.37
C PHE A 89 2.97 -5.17 -23.04
N THR A 90 1.93 -4.39 -22.78
CA THR A 90 0.69 -4.51 -23.55
C THR A 90 0.34 -3.14 -24.10
N THR A 91 0.29 -3.03 -25.43
CA THR A 91 -0.40 -1.94 -26.12
C THR A 91 -1.90 -2.13 -25.90
N LEU A 92 -2.38 -1.85 -24.70
CA LEU A 92 -3.81 -1.78 -24.43
C LEU A 92 -4.20 -0.31 -24.42
N ASP A 93 -5.34 -0.01 -25.03
CA ASP A 93 -5.91 1.32 -25.25
C ASP A 93 -6.20 2.12 -23.95
N ASP A 94 -5.74 1.64 -22.79
CA ASP A 94 -5.84 2.29 -21.49
C ASP A 94 -4.43 2.52 -20.89
N PRO A 95 -3.93 3.76 -20.85
CA PRO A 95 -2.62 4.11 -20.29
C PRO A 95 -2.50 3.84 -18.77
N ASN A 96 -3.59 3.52 -18.07
CA ASN A 96 -3.59 3.20 -16.65
C ASN A 96 -3.64 1.68 -16.37
N SER A 97 -3.76 0.84 -17.39
CA SER A 97 -3.82 -0.61 -17.23
C SER A 97 -2.42 -1.21 -17.14
N PHE A 98 -1.88 -1.33 -15.92
CA PHE A 98 -0.66 -2.10 -15.67
C PHE A 98 -0.94 -3.61 -15.75
N CYS A 99 -0.48 -4.27 -16.81
CA CYS A 99 -0.60 -5.71 -16.97
C CYS A 99 0.59 -6.45 -16.36
N TYR A 100 0.38 -7.00 -15.17
CA TYR A 100 1.29 -7.99 -14.57
C TYR A 100 0.53 -9.28 -14.27
N LYS A 101 1.23 -10.40 -14.41
CA LYS A 101 0.73 -11.72 -14.03
C LYS A 101 1.53 -12.22 -12.84
N ALA A 102 0.82 -12.71 -11.84
CA ALA A 102 1.40 -13.35 -10.68
C ALA A 102 0.63 -14.61 -10.34
N TYR A 103 1.37 -15.69 -10.03
CA TYR A 103 0.86 -17.03 -9.76
C TYR A 103 1.43 -17.58 -8.45
#